data_AF-Q17775-F1
#
_entry.id   AF-Q17775-F1
#
_cell.length_a   1.000
_cell.length_b   1.000
_cell.length_c   1.000
_cell.angle_alpha   90.00
_cell.angle_beta   90.00
_cell.angle_gamma   90.00
#
_symmetry.space_group_name_H-M   'P 1'
#
loop_
_entity.id
_entity.type
_entity.pdbx_description
1 polymer ?
#
loop_
_entity_poly.entity_id
_entity_poly.type
_entity_poly.pdbx_seq_one_letter_code
_entity_poly.pdbx_strand_id
1 'polypeptide(L)'
;MNYKVSEEFNILDTDELNEVLIHLEKIELDAIKILKIIRNPIYQIHIYCNCWDTLVDIQFQIRDFRFMLSKNTGVFNREKYKAFLDHVHLSLEHCNKAAENPYPNCRLKNADQSHL
;
A
#
# COMPACT_ATOMS: atom_id res chain seq x y z
N MET A 1 2.63 -23.53 28.73
CA MET A 1 1.90 -22.44 28.05
C MET A 1 2.44 -21.12 28.59
N ASN A 2 3.37 -20.48 27.88
CA ASN A 2 3.72 -19.10 28.19
C ASN A 2 2.75 -18.23 27.39
N TYR A 3 1.70 -17.75 28.05
CA TYR A 3 0.90 -16.67 27.51
C TYR A 3 1.82 -15.45 27.47
N LYS A 4 2.28 -15.05 26.27
CA LYS A 4 2.84 -13.72 26.09
C LYS A 4 1.72 -12.73 26.44
N VAL A 5 1.91 -12.00 27.52
CA VAL A 5 1.00 -10.94 27.95
C VAL A 5 1.07 -9.84 26.90
N SER A 6 -0.09 -9.67 26.24
CA SER A 6 -0.66 -8.52 25.54
C SER A 6 0.25 -7.62 24.71
N GLU A 7 -0.09 -7.50 23.41
CA GLU A 7 0.30 -6.36 22.56
C GLU A 7 0.10 -5.04 23.35
N GLU A 8 1.06 -4.12 23.25
CA GLU A 8 0.97 -2.78 23.84
C GLU A 8 -0.14 -1.99 23.13
N PHE A 9 -1.37 -2.20 23.57
CA PHE A 9 -2.50 -1.38 23.16
C PHE A 9 -2.41 -0.05 23.87
N ASN A 10 -2.03 0.98 23.11
CA ASN A 10 -1.96 2.34 23.61
C ASN A 10 -3.23 3.09 23.22
N ILE A 11 -3.81 3.81 24.20
CA ILE A 11 -4.83 4.81 23.92
C ILE A 11 -4.13 5.96 23.21
N LEU A 12 -4.52 6.20 21.96
CA LEU A 12 -4.08 7.40 21.25
C LEU A 12 -4.73 8.62 21.90
N ASP A 13 -3.96 9.66 22.16
CA ASP A 13 -4.54 10.96 22.43
C ASP A 13 -5.16 11.56 21.16
N THR A 14 -5.80 12.72 21.28
CA THR A 14 -6.50 13.35 20.14
C THR A 14 -5.53 13.78 19.04
N ASP A 15 -4.32 14.20 19.38
CA ASP A 15 -3.32 14.66 18.41
C ASP A 15 -2.75 13.46 17.64
N GLU A 16 -2.41 12.38 18.33
CA GLU A 16 -1.97 11.13 17.73
C GLU A 16 -3.05 10.50 16.85
N LEU A 17 -4.31 10.51 17.29
CA LEU A 17 -5.44 10.03 16.50
C LEU A 17 -5.57 10.82 15.19
N ASN A 18 -5.50 12.15 15.28
CA ASN A 18 -5.57 13.02 14.11
C ASN A 18 -4.38 12.79 13.17
N GLU A 19 -3.17 12.61 13.70
CA GLU A 19 -1.99 12.31 12.90
C GLU A 19 -2.13 10.99 12.13
N VAL A 20 -2.58 9.92 12.79
CA VAL A 20 -2.82 8.62 12.14
C VAL A 20 -3.89 8.75 11.06
N LEU A 21 -4.99 9.46 11.32
CA LEU A 21 -6.07 9.65 10.34
C LEU A 21 -5.59 10.42 9.10
N ILE A 22 -4.85 11.52 9.30
CA ILE A 22 -4.26 12.31 8.21
C ILE A 22 -3.28 11.45 7.41
N HIS A 23 -2.48 10.62 8.08
CA HIS A 23 -1.52 9.76 7.42
C HIS A 23 -2.23 8.68 6.58
N LEU A 24 -3.25 8.02 7.13
CA LEU A 24 -4.07 7.04 6.41
C LEU A 24 -4.74 7.66 5.17
N GLU A 25 -5.24 8.90 5.28
CA GLU A 25 -5.83 9.62 4.15
C GLU A 25 -4.79 9.93 3.05
N LYS A 26 -3.57 10.34 3.42
CA LYS A 26 -2.49 10.55 2.45
C LYS A 26 -2.15 9.27 1.69
N ILE A 27 -2.02 8.15 2.39
CA ILE A 27 -1.77 6.83 1.78
C ILE A 27 -2.90 6.47 0.80
N GLU A 28 -4.16 6.66 1.20
CA GLU A 28 -5.32 6.39 0.36
C GLU A 28 -5.30 7.24 -0.93
N LEU A 29 -5.01 8.53 -0.81
CA LEU A 29 -4.92 9.44 -1.95
C LEU A 29 -3.79 9.04 -2.92
N ASP A 30 -2.64 8.64 -2.40
CA ASP A 30 -1.51 8.22 -3.23
C ASP A 30 -1.80 6.89 -3.93
N ALA A 31 -2.39 5.92 -3.24
CA ALA A 31 -2.84 4.67 -3.86
C ALA A 31 -3.86 4.92 -5.00
N ILE A 32 -4.82 5.84 -4.80
CA ILE A 32 -5.79 6.23 -5.84
C ILE A 32 -5.10 6.86 -7.05
N LYS A 33 -4.08 7.70 -6.86
CA LYS A 33 -3.32 8.30 -7.97
C LYS A 33 -2.63 7.21 -8.81
N ILE A 34 -2.01 6.23 -8.17
CA ILE A 34 -1.37 5.10 -8.86
C ILE A 34 -2.40 4.27 -9.62
N LEU A 35 -3.53 3.93 -8.97
CA LEU A 35 -4.64 3.19 -9.58
C LEU A 35 -5.13 3.86 -10.88
N LYS A 36 -5.24 5.20 -10.88
CA LYS A 36 -5.63 5.96 -12.09
C LYS A 36 -4.63 5.80 -13.23
N ILE A 37 -3.33 5.76 -12.93
CA ILE A 37 -2.29 5.61 -13.93
C ILE A 37 -2.36 4.19 -14.51
N ILE A 38 -2.29 3.16 -13.67
CA ILE A 38 -2.22 1.77 -14.13
C ILE A 38 -3.49 1.31 -14.87
N ARG A 39 -4.66 1.89 -14.56
CA ARG A 39 -5.93 1.58 -15.26
C ARG A 39 -5.91 1.99 -16.74
N ASN A 40 -4.95 2.80 -17.17
CA ASN A 40 -4.81 3.12 -18.58
C ASN A 40 -4.49 1.83 -19.38
N PRO A 41 -5.23 1.52 -20.47
CA PRO A 41 -5.01 0.32 -21.30
C PRO A 41 -3.59 0.16 -21.87
N ILE A 42 -2.78 1.22 -21.84
CA ILE A 42 -1.37 1.20 -22.27
C ILE A 42 -0.50 0.32 -21.34
N TYR A 43 -0.84 0.20 -20.06
CA TYR A 43 -0.05 -0.60 -19.11
C TYR A 43 -0.27 -2.10 -19.35
N GLN A 44 0.81 -2.88 -19.26
CA GLN A 44 0.75 -4.33 -19.40
C GLN A 44 -0.21 -4.93 -18.35
N ILE A 45 -1.04 -5.88 -18.77
CA ILE A 45 -2.00 -6.61 -17.93
C ILE A 45 -1.36 -7.08 -16.62
N HIS A 46 -0.11 -7.55 -16.66
CA HIS A 46 0.61 -8.03 -15.47
C HIS A 46 0.92 -6.93 -14.44
N ILE A 47 1.37 -5.75 -14.87
CA ILE A 47 1.62 -4.62 -13.97
C ILE A 47 0.30 -4.18 -13.35
N TYR A 48 -0.74 -4.07 -14.18
CA TYR A 48 -2.07 -3.70 -13.71
C TYR A 48 -2.57 -4.68 -12.65
N CYS A 49 -2.56 -5.99 -12.90
CA CYS A 49 -3.06 -7.00 -11.97
C CYS A 49 -2.28 -6.98 -10.63
N ASN A 50 -0.95 -7.01 -10.67
CA ASN A 50 -0.14 -7.07 -9.44
C ASN A 50 -0.28 -5.80 -8.59
N CYS A 51 -0.26 -4.63 -9.23
CA CYS A 51 -0.42 -3.36 -8.53
C CYS A 51 -1.87 -3.18 -8.06
N TRP A 52 -2.86 -3.61 -8.85
CA TRP A 52 -4.27 -3.56 -8.46
C TRP A 52 -4.51 -4.33 -7.16
N ASP A 53 -4.12 -5.60 -7.10
CA ASP A 53 -4.36 -6.44 -5.92
C ASP A 53 -3.69 -5.85 -4.67
N THR A 54 -2.44 -5.38 -4.82
CA THR A 54 -1.69 -4.73 -3.74
C THR A 54 -2.35 -3.43 -3.28
N LEU A 55 -2.77 -2.58 -4.21
CA LEU A 55 -3.41 -1.29 -3.87
C LEU A 55 -4.78 -1.50 -3.24
N VAL A 56 -5.54 -2.50 -3.68
CA VAL A 56 -6.81 -2.90 -3.05
C VAL A 56 -6.58 -3.44 -1.64
N ASP A 57 -5.56 -4.26 -1.42
CA ASP A 57 -5.21 -4.75 -0.08
C ASP A 57 -4.88 -3.59 0.89
N ILE A 58 -4.09 -2.61 0.44
CA ILE A 58 -3.80 -1.39 1.21
C ILE A 58 -5.10 -0.68 1.60
N GLN A 59 -6.06 -0.53 0.68
CA GLN A 59 -7.35 0.11 0.95
C GLN A 59 -8.17 -0.65 2.01
N PHE A 60 -8.16 -1.99 1.96
CA PHE A 60 -8.81 -2.80 2.99
C PHE A 60 -8.15 -2.63 4.36
N GLN A 61 -6.82 -2.61 4.42
CA GLN A 61 -6.11 -2.38 5.67
C GLN A 61 -6.39 -0.98 6.25
N ILE A 62 -6.40 0.07 5.42
CA ILE A 62 -6.77 1.43 5.83
C ILE A 62 -8.18 1.46 6.44
N ARG A 63 -9.15 0.82 5.79
CA ARG A 63 -10.52 0.70 6.30
C ARG A 63 -10.54 0.02 7.67
N ASP A 64 -9.77 -1.05 7.85
CA ASP A 64 -9.71 -1.77 9.11
C ASP A 64 -9.07 -0.92 10.21
N PHE A 65 -8.02 -0.14 9.91
CA PHE A 65 -7.48 0.86 10.86
C PHE A 65 -8.52 1.92 11.22
N ARG A 66 -9.22 2.50 10.24
CA ARG A 66 -10.29 3.48 10.50
C ARG A 66 -11.40 2.91 11.38
N PHE A 67 -11.77 1.65 11.17
CA PHE A 67 -12.74 0.97 12.01
C PHE A 67 -12.23 0.71 13.44
N MET A 68 -10.96 0.38 13.61
CA MET A 68 -10.35 0.28 14.95
C MET A 68 -10.36 1.63 15.67
N LEU A 69 -10.00 2.71 14.96
CA LEU A 69 -9.99 4.07 15.50
C LEU A 69 -11.39 4.59 15.84
N SER A 70 -12.42 4.24 15.06
CA SER A 70 -13.80 4.71 15.28
C SER A 70 -14.48 4.07 16.49
N LYS A 71 -14.04 2.88 16.91
CA LYS A 71 -14.60 2.19 18.08
C LYS A 71 -14.35 2.91 19.40
N ASN A 72 -13.45 3.90 19.42
CA ASN A 72 -13.06 4.67 20.61
C ASN A 72 -12.74 3.78 21.83
N THR A 73 -12.28 2.54 21.58
CA THR A 73 -11.85 1.62 22.64
C THR A 73 -10.51 2.03 23.20
N GLY A 74 -9.80 2.97 22.56
CA GLY A 74 -8.42 3.30 22.86
C GLY A 74 -7.45 2.17 22.52
N VAL A 75 -7.91 1.10 21.88
CA VAL A 75 -7.09 -0.08 21.60
C VAL A 75 -6.49 0.10 20.21
N PHE A 76 -5.30 0.71 20.15
CA PHE A 76 -4.53 0.85 18.92
C PHE A 76 -3.23 0.04 19.00
N ASN A 77 -3.08 -0.93 18.10
CA ASN A 77 -1.86 -1.72 18.00
C ASN A 77 -0.83 -0.96 17.13
N ARG A 78 0.15 -0.33 17.78
CA ARG A 78 1.23 0.42 17.11
C ARG A 78 2.16 -0.48 16.29
N GLU A 79 2.40 -1.73 16.70
CA GLU A 79 3.24 -2.67 15.96
C GLU A 79 2.58 -3.07 14.63
N LYS A 80 1.30 -3.39 14.67
CA LYS A 80 0.49 -3.69 13.47
C LYS A 80 0.45 -2.49 12.54
N TYR A 81 0.28 -1.28 13.09
CA TYR A 81 0.31 -0.06 12.29
C TYR A 81 1.68 0.18 11.64
N LYS A 82 2.78 -0.01 12.37
CA LYS A 82 4.13 0.11 11.83
C LYS A 82 4.39 -0.91 10.72
N ALA A 83 4.03 -2.17 10.91
CA ALA A 83 4.16 -3.20 9.89
C ALA A 83 3.34 -2.88 8.63
N PHE A 84 2.15 -2.29 8.80
CA PHE A 84 1.35 -1.76 7.70
C PHE A 84 2.07 -0.61 6.98
N LEU A 85 2.65 0.35 7.69
CA LEU A 85 3.40 1.45 7.07
C LEU A 85 4.61 0.96 6.27
N ASP A 86 5.35 -0.01 6.79
CA ASP A 86 6.48 -0.63 6.09
C ASP A 86 6.01 -1.33 4.79
N HIS A 87 4.89 -2.07 4.86
CA HIS A 87 4.27 -2.68 3.69
C HIS A 87 3.82 -1.64 2.66
N VAL A 88 3.12 -0.59 3.08
CA VAL A 88 2.66 0.51 2.22
C VAL A 88 3.82 1.18 1.52
N HIS A 89 4.91 1.49 2.24
CA HIS A 89 6.07 2.16 1.67
C HIS A 89 6.66 1.35 0.51
N LEU A 90 6.91 0.05 0.73
CA LEU A 90 7.46 -0.86 -0.28
C LEU A 90 6.49 -1.04 -1.47
N SER A 91 5.20 -1.22 -1.18
CA SER A 91 4.18 -1.46 -2.18
C SER A 91 3.91 -0.24 -3.06
N LEU A 92 3.77 0.95 -2.48
CA LEU A 92 3.55 2.18 -3.24
C LEU A 92 4.79 2.56 -4.05
N GLU A 93 6.00 2.38 -3.52
CA GLU A 93 7.24 2.60 -4.28
C GLU A 93 7.31 1.65 -5.49
N HIS A 94 7.02 0.37 -5.30
CA HIS A 94 6.98 -0.62 -6.38
C HIS A 94 5.95 -0.24 -7.46
N CYS A 95 4.72 0.07 -7.05
CA CYS A 95 3.66 0.41 -8.00
C CYS A 95 3.92 1.75 -8.71
N ASN A 96 4.52 2.72 -8.03
CA ASN A 96 4.96 3.99 -8.64
C ASN A 96 6.02 3.75 -9.72
N LYS A 97 7.07 2.97 -9.42
CA LYS A 97 8.10 2.61 -10.42
C LYS A 97 7.51 1.87 -11.63
N ALA A 98 6.54 1.00 -11.40
CA ALA A 98 5.84 0.30 -12.48
C ALA A 98 4.95 1.25 -13.30
N ALA A 99 4.31 2.23 -12.66
CA ALA A 99 3.53 3.27 -13.30
C ALA A 99 4.38 4.27 -14.11
N GLU A 100 5.62 4.54 -13.69
CA GLU A 100 6.56 5.37 -14.47
C GLU A 100 7.04 4.68 -15.75
N ASN A 101 6.99 3.35 -15.81
CA ASN A 101 7.47 2.57 -16.94
C ASN A 101 6.35 1.75 -17.61
N PRO A 102 5.47 2.38 -18.42
CA PRO A 102 4.40 1.67 -19.13
C PRO A 102 4.93 0.60 -20.10
N TYR A 103 6.18 0.74 -20.54
CA TYR A 103 6.87 -0.20 -21.43
C TYR A 103 8.16 -0.69 -20.76
N PRO A 104 8.12 -1.62 -19.80
CA PRO A 104 9.36 -2.20 -19.28
C PRO A 104 10.12 -2.78 -20.48
N ASN A 105 11.23 -2.15 -20.88
CA ASN A 105 11.98 -2.33 -22.13
C ASN A 105 11.71 -3.66 -22.85
N CYS A 106 10.57 -3.73 -23.55
CA CYS A 106 10.22 -4.88 -24.38
C CYS A 106 10.91 -4.76 -25.76
N ARG A 107 11.47 -3.58 -26.05
CA ARG A 107 12.42 -3.37 -27.12
C ARG A 107 13.82 -3.53 -26.53
N LEU A 108 14.44 -4.70 -26.75
CA LEU A 108 15.87 -4.89 -27.06
C LEU A 108 16.39 -6.33 -26.88
N LYS A 109 15.56 -7.36 -26.73
CA LYS A 109 16.04 -8.76 -26.88
C LYS A 109 15.74 -9.44 -28.22
N ASN A 110 14.94 -8.81 -29.09
CA ASN A 110 14.72 -9.33 -30.45
C ASN A 110 15.45 -8.53 -31.53
N ALA A 111 16.25 -7.50 -31.18
CA ALA A 111 17.22 -6.94 -32.12
C ALA A 111 18.41 -7.91 -32.37
N ASP A 112 18.66 -8.83 -31.43
CA ASP A 112 19.76 -9.79 -31.49
C ASP A 112 19.37 -11.18 -32.05
N GLN A 113 18.26 -11.27 -32.79
CA GLN A 113 17.99 -12.44 -33.64
C GLN A 113 18.11 -12.12 -35.14
N SER A 114 18.76 -11.00 -35.49
CA SER A 114 19.08 -10.68 -36.89
C SER A 114 20.29 -11.46 -37.43
N HIS A 115 20.97 -12.27 -36.62
CA HIS A 115 22.13 -13.05 -37.05
C HIS A 115 22.16 -14.40 -36.33
N LEU A 116 21.41 -15.37 -36.82
CA LEU A 116 21.74 -16.81 -36.84
C LEU A 116 20.76 -17.56 -37.74
#